data_AF-A0A0H3A6T2-F1
#
_entry.id   AF-A0A0H3A6T2-F1
#
_cell.length_a   1.000
_cell.length_b   1.000
_cell.length_c   1.000
_cell.angle_alpha   90.00
_cell.angle_beta   90.00
_cell.angle_gamma   90.00
#
_symmetry.space_group_name_H-M   'P 1'
#
loop_
_entity.id
_entity.type
_entity.pdbx_description
1 polymer ?
#
loop_
_entity_poly.entity_id
_entity_poly.type
_entity_poly.pdbx_seq_one_letter_code
_entity_poly.pdbx_strand_id
1 'polypeptide(L)'
;MLYPALLSPEGEDAYTVVFPDFPDCEATADTLCEVYGLAEEVLAEHVRGLIGRGGTPPEPTTPDRVDGLGAPGVALLMVPVRLEPRRNVKVTLTISEDEKELLDRLAHEWDMSRSSLVVTALHDMCNRMGCD
;
A
#
# COMPACT_ATOMS: atom_id res chain seq x y z
N MET A 1 12.04 0.15 -6.79
CA MET A 1 13.09 0.05 -5.74
C MET A 1 12.48 -0.70 -4.57
N LEU A 2 13.26 -1.46 -3.79
CA LEU A 2 12.78 -2.20 -2.61
C LEU A 2 13.60 -1.73 -1.41
N TYR A 3 12.94 -1.29 -0.35
CA TYR A 3 13.61 -0.88 0.89
C TYR A 3 13.25 -1.82 2.03
N PRO A 4 14.21 -2.13 2.90
CA PRO A 4 13.91 -2.81 4.16
C PRO A 4 13.04 -1.91 5.03
N ALA A 5 12.13 -2.51 5.78
CA ALA A 5 11.34 -1.84 6.80
C ALA A 5 11.18 -2.76 8.01
N LEU A 6 11.18 -2.19 9.21
CA LEU A 6 10.98 -2.93 10.45
C LEU A 6 9.52 -2.80 10.86
N LEU A 7 8.82 -3.93 10.91
CA LEU A 7 7.49 -4.03 11.47
C LEU A 7 7.59 -4.40 12.95
N SER A 8 6.94 -3.64 13.81
CA SER A 8 6.88 -3.88 15.24
C SER A 8 5.43 -3.76 15.73
N PRO A 9 4.98 -4.58 16.68
CA PRO A 9 3.72 -4.35 17.36
C PRO A 9 3.82 -3.08 18.22
N GLU A 10 2.78 -2.26 18.20
CA GLU A 10 2.62 -1.08 19.03
C GLU A 10 1.41 -1.27 19.95
N GLY A 11 1.66 -1.65 21.20
CA GLY A 11 0.60 -2.00 22.15
C GLY A 11 -0.05 -3.35 21.83
N GLU A 12 -1.34 -3.49 22.14
CA GLU A 12 -2.10 -4.74 21.93
C GLU A 12 -2.78 -4.83 20.56
N ASP A 13 -3.10 -3.67 19.93
CA ASP A 13 -4.02 -3.62 18.78
C ASP A 13 -3.47 -2.82 17.58
N ALA A 14 -2.17 -2.52 17.53
CA ALA A 14 -1.59 -1.80 16.40
C ALA A 14 -0.23 -2.36 15.97
N TYR A 15 0.12 -2.04 14.73
CA TYR A 15 1.39 -2.37 14.10
C TYR A 15 1.99 -1.11 13.51
N THR A 16 3.30 -0.98 13.65
CA THR A 16 4.07 0.16 13.15
C THR A 16 5.22 -0.32 12.28
N VAL A 17 5.38 0.32 11.14
CA VAL A 17 6.44 0.08 10.16
C VAL A 17 7.32 1.32 10.10
N VAL A 18 8.62 1.14 10.31
CA VAL A 18 9.63 2.19 10.21
C VAL A 18 10.67 1.84 9.16
N PHE A 19 11.16 2.85 8.44
CA PHE A 19 12.15 2.69 7.39
C PHE A 19 13.54 3.15 7.88
N PRO A 20 14.53 2.25 8.02
CA PRO A 20 15.88 2.64 8.45
C PRO A 20 16.53 3.65 7.48
N ASP A 21 16.24 3.53 6.18
CA ASP A 21 16.74 4.43 5.15
C ASP A 21 15.98 5.77 5.08
N PHE A 22 14.80 5.85 5.72
CA PHE A 22 13.96 7.04 5.77
C PHE A 22 13.44 7.26 7.20
N PRO A 23 14.25 7.79 8.12
CA PRO A 23 13.90 7.88 9.55
C PRO A 23 12.64 8.71 9.83
N ASP A 24 12.30 9.66 8.96
CA ASP A 24 11.10 10.49 9.05
C ASP A 24 9.87 9.85 8.33
N CYS A 25 9.97 8.58 7.95
CA CYS A 25 8.95 7.82 7.26
C CYS A 25 8.50 6.65 8.14
N GLU A 26 7.28 6.72 8.64
CA GLU A 26 6.65 5.69 9.46
C GLU A 26 5.17 5.51 9.06
N ALA A 27 4.64 4.32 9.31
CA ALA A 27 3.25 3.97 9.06
C ALA A 27 2.71 3.14 10.22
N THR A 28 1.52 3.47 10.72
CA THR A 28 0.87 2.76 11.82
C THR A 28 -0.57 2.41 11.44
N ALA A 29 -1.00 1.18 11.70
CA ALA A 29 -2.37 0.74 11.51
C ALA A 29 -2.73 -0.44 12.43
N ASP A 30 -4.03 -0.71 12.55
CA ASP A 30 -4.57 -1.72 13.47
C ASP A 30 -4.29 -3.16 12.98
N THR A 31 -4.10 -3.35 11.68
CA THR A 31 -3.86 -4.67 11.07
C THR A 31 -2.58 -4.74 10.23
N LEU A 32 -2.01 -5.95 10.13
CA LEU A 32 -0.81 -6.23 9.32
C LEU A 32 -0.98 -5.86 7.83
N CYS A 33 -2.17 -6.13 7.27
CA CYS A 33 -2.45 -5.81 5.87
C CYS A 33 -2.55 -4.30 5.65
N GLU A 34 -3.23 -3.59 6.55
CA GLU A 34 -3.37 -2.13 6.46
C GLU A 34 -2.02 -1.44 6.65
N VAL A 35 -1.23 -1.84 7.64
CA VAL A 35 0.08 -1.19 7.89
C VAL A 35 1.03 -1.42 6.72
N TYR A 36 0.99 -2.59 6.08
CA TYR A 36 1.82 -2.86 4.90
C TYR A 36 1.39 -2.00 3.70
N GLY A 37 0.08 -1.89 3.45
CA GLY A 37 -0.45 -1.01 2.41
C GLY A 37 -0.08 0.45 2.65
N LEU A 38 -0.23 0.92 3.89
CA LEU A 38 0.13 2.27 4.30
C LEU A 38 1.63 2.52 4.18
N ALA A 39 2.46 1.54 4.53
CA ALA A 39 3.91 1.62 4.37
C ALA A 39 4.33 1.79 2.90
N GLU A 40 3.70 1.08 1.95
CA GLU A 40 3.94 1.30 0.52
C GLU A 40 3.58 2.74 0.09
N GLU A 41 2.45 3.26 0.60
CA GLU A 41 1.95 4.60 0.25
C GLU A 41 2.85 5.71 0.80
N VAL A 42 3.14 5.70 2.09
CA VAL A 42 3.97 6.71 2.76
C VAL A 42 5.39 6.72 2.18
N LEU A 43 5.97 5.55 1.93
CA LEU A 43 7.29 5.43 1.30
C LEU A 43 7.28 6.02 -0.12
N ALA A 44 6.27 5.71 -0.92
CA ALA A 44 6.15 6.24 -2.27
C ALA A 44 5.94 7.77 -2.27
N GLU A 45 5.16 8.31 -1.34
CA GLU A 45 4.99 9.76 -1.17
C GLU A 45 6.30 10.44 -0.76
N HIS A 46 7.01 9.89 0.23
CA HIS A 46 8.27 10.44 0.72
C HIS A 46 9.32 10.51 -0.41
N VAL A 47 9.49 9.42 -1.16
CA VAL A 47 10.45 9.37 -2.27
C VAL A 47 10.03 10.31 -3.41
N ARG A 48 8.74 10.43 -3.73
CA ARG A 48 8.27 11.43 -4.71
C ARG A 48 8.60 12.85 -4.26
N GLY A 49 8.37 13.17 -2.99
CA GLY A 49 8.70 14.47 -2.41
C GLY A 49 10.20 14.78 -2.48
N LEU A 50 11.05 13.78 -2.20
CA LEU A 50 12.51 13.90 -2.30
C LEU A 50 12.95 14.18 -3.74
N ILE A 51 12.46 13.40 -4.71
CA ILE A 51 12.76 13.58 -6.14
C ILE A 51 12.26 14.94 -6.65
N GLY A 52 11.05 15.35 -6.23
CA GLY A 52 10.47 16.64 -6.62
C GLY A 52 11.28 17.86 -6.16
N ARG A 53 12.07 17.71 -5.08
CA ARG A 53 13.01 18.73 -4.58
C ARG A 53 14.41 18.63 -5.23
N GLY A 54 14.59 17.76 -6.22
CA GLY A 54 15.88 17.49 -6.86
C GLY A 54 16.79 16.57 -6.05
N GLY A 55 16.28 15.93 -4.99
CA GLY A 55 17.00 14.93 -4.22
C GLY A 55 16.99 13.57 -4.89
N THR A 56 17.94 12.72 -4.50
CA THR A 56 18.02 11.32 -4.93
C THR A 56 17.73 10.42 -3.73
N PRO A 57 16.85 9.41 -3.86
CA PRO A 57 16.65 8.45 -2.78
C PRO A 57 17.95 7.71 -2.45
N PRO A 58 18.19 7.40 -1.16
CA PRO A 58 19.37 6.64 -0.73
C PRO A 58 19.39 5.24 -1.36
N GLU A 59 20.55 4.61 -1.39
CA GLU A 59 20.64 3.21 -1.77
C GLU A 59 20.01 2.34 -0.68
N PRO A 60 19.14 1.37 -1.00
CA PRO A 60 18.50 0.53 0.02
C PRO A 60 19.51 -0.22 0.89
N THR A 61 19.33 -0.16 2.20
CA THR A 61 20.13 -0.97 3.12
C THR A 61 19.85 -2.45 2.88
N THR A 62 20.90 -3.28 2.91
CA THR A 62 20.72 -4.72 2.72
C THR A 62 20.10 -5.36 3.97
N PRO A 63 19.22 -6.37 3.83
CA PRO A 63 18.53 -7.04 4.95
C PRO A 63 19.43 -7.48 6.11
N ASP A 64 20.65 -7.92 5.80
CA ASP A 64 21.67 -8.38 6.74
C ASP A 64 22.31 -7.25 7.57
N ARG A 65 22.09 -6.00 7.18
CA ARG A 65 22.69 -4.79 7.79
C ARG A 65 21.66 -3.88 8.44
N VAL A 66 20.40 -4.34 8.55
CA VAL A 66 19.34 -3.58 9.22
C VAL A 66 19.47 -3.74 10.73
N ASP A 67 19.78 -2.65 11.41
CA ASP A 67 19.84 -2.58 12.87
C ASP A 67 18.43 -2.71 13.49
N GLY A 68 18.31 -3.38 14.63
CA GLY A 68 17.02 -3.62 15.31
C GLY A 68 16.33 -4.94 14.92
N LEU A 69 16.84 -5.62 13.90
CA LEU A 69 16.42 -6.99 13.58
C LEU A 69 16.83 -7.96 14.71
N GLY A 70 15.85 -8.67 15.28
CA GLY A 70 16.06 -9.63 16.37
C GLY A 70 15.46 -9.22 17.72
N ALA A 71 14.89 -8.02 17.83
CA ALA A 71 14.03 -7.69 18.97
C ALA A 71 12.74 -8.55 18.96
N PRO A 72 12.20 -8.96 20.13
CA PRO A 72 10.99 -9.76 20.19
C PRO A 72 9.81 -9.07 19.50
N GLY A 73 9.16 -9.77 18.56
CA GLY A 73 8.01 -9.26 17.82
C GLY A 73 8.35 -8.37 16.62
N VAL A 74 9.64 -8.07 16.38
CA VAL A 74 10.06 -7.27 15.22
C VAL A 74 10.31 -8.16 14.01
N ALA A 75 9.70 -7.81 12.89
CA ALA A 75 9.87 -8.49 11.60
C ALA A 75 10.48 -7.57 10.56
N LEU A 76 11.28 -8.14 9.65
CA LEU A 76 11.77 -7.43 8.48
C LEU A 76 10.80 -7.59 7.32
N LEU A 77 10.44 -6.48 6.69
CA LEU A 77 9.64 -6.41 5.47
C LEU A 77 10.46 -5.80 4.34
N MET A 78 10.19 -6.21 3.11
CA MET A 78 10.73 -5.58 1.91
C MET A 78 9.60 -4.82 1.22
N VAL A 79 9.64 -3.49 1.28
CA VAL A 79 8.56 -2.63 0.78
C VAL A 79 8.96 -2.02 -0.56
N PRO A 80 8.17 -2.23 -1.63
CA PRO A 80 8.48 -1.65 -2.94
C PRO A 80 8.09 -0.18 -3.02
N VAL A 81 9.00 0.67 -3.50
CA VAL A 81 8.66 2.03 -3.93
C VAL A 81 8.03 1.98 -5.31
N ARG A 82 6.71 2.12 -5.34
CA ARG A 82 5.93 2.26 -6.57
C ARG A 82 5.80 3.74 -6.92
N LEU A 83 6.81 4.27 -7.62
CA LEU A 83 6.85 5.69 -8.03
C LEU A 83 5.96 5.99 -9.23
N GLU A 84 5.69 5.00 -10.06
CA GLU A 84 4.72 5.15 -11.14
C GLU A 84 3.42 5.67 -10.51
N PRO A 85 2.87 6.80 -10.99
CA PRO A 85 1.51 7.13 -10.63
C PRO A 85 0.68 5.90 -10.99
N ARG A 86 -0.26 5.48 -10.14
CA ARG A 86 -1.36 4.63 -10.59
C ARG A 86 -1.98 5.39 -11.75
N ARG A 87 -1.55 5.10 -12.97
CA ARG A 87 -2.02 5.80 -14.15
C ARG A 87 -3.45 5.34 -14.28
N ASN A 88 -4.39 6.22 -13.95
CA ASN A 88 -5.79 5.94 -14.16
C ASN A 88 -6.00 5.76 -15.67
N VAL A 89 -6.09 4.51 -16.10
CA VAL A 89 -6.41 4.15 -17.47
C VAL A 89 -7.92 4.09 -17.56
N LYS A 90 -8.50 4.86 -18.48
CA LYS A 90 -9.93 4.79 -18.77
C LYS A 90 -10.20 3.48 -19.51
N VAL A 91 -10.99 2.61 -18.90
CA VAL A 91 -11.49 1.36 -19.51
C VAL A 91 -12.94 1.57 -19.91
N THR A 92 -13.29 1.20 -21.16
CA THR A 92 -14.68 1.14 -21.63
C THR A 92 -15.17 -0.30 -21.46
N LEU A 93 -16.26 -0.47 -20.71
CA LEU A 93 -16.89 -1.76 -20.45
C LEU A 93 -18.27 -1.79 -21.11
N THR A 94 -18.68 -2.97 -21.57
CA THR A 94 -20.06 -3.22 -22.04
C THR A 94 -20.73 -4.14 -21.03
N ILE A 95 -21.83 -3.66 -20.45
CA ILE A 95 -22.66 -4.35 -19.46
C ILE A 95 -24.13 -4.14 -19.82
N SER A 96 -25.02 -4.98 -19.29
CA SER A 96 -26.46 -4.82 -19.42
C SER A 96 -26.97 -3.61 -18.62
N GLU A 97 -28.22 -3.20 -18.92
CA GLU A 97 -28.87 -2.09 -18.23
C GLU A 97 -29.11 -2.40 -16.74
N ASP A 98 -29.55 -3.62 -16.43
CA ASP A 98 -29.77 -4.09 -15.05
C ASP A 98 -28.47 -4.06 -14.21
N GLU A 99 -27.34 -4.47 -14.81
CA GLU A 99 -26.03 -4.44 -14.15
C GLU A 99 -25.55 -3.00 -13.90
N LYS A 100 -25.82 -2.09 -14.84
CA LYS A 100 -25.50 -0.67 -14.67
C LYS A 100 -26.31 -0.05 -13.53
N GLU A 101 -27.61 -0.34 -13.46
CA GLU A 101 -28.45 0.14 -12.35
C GLU A 101 -28.00 -0.42 -11.00
N LEU A 102 -27.63 -1.70 -10.95
CA LEU A 102 -27.04 -2.31 -9.77
C LEU A 102 -25.75 -1.60 -9.36
N LEU A 103 -24.86 -1.32 -10.32
CA LEU A 103 -23.60 -0.61 -10.09
C LEU A 103 -23.83 0.81 -9.55
N ASP A 104 -24.72 1.58 -10.17
CA ASP A 104 -25.03 2.95 -9.76
C ASP A 104 -25.63 2.98 -8.34
N ARG A 105 -26.51 2.01 -8.00
CA ARG A 105 -27.12 1.89 -6.67
C ARG A 105 -26.10 1.56 -5.59
N LEU A 106 -25.27 0.53 -5.80
CA LEU A 106 -24.25 0.10 -4.85
C LEU A 106 -23.18 1.19 -4.65
N ALA A 107 -22.78 1.87 -5.72
CA ALA A 107 -21.85 2.98 -5.65
C ALA A 107 -22.40 4.11 -4.75
N HIS A 108 -23.70 4.41 -4.86
CA HIS A 108 -24.35 5.41 -4.01
C HIS A 108 -24.47 4.94 -2.55
N GLU A 109 -24.91 3.70 -2.32
CA GLU A 109 -25.07 3.13 -0.98
C GLU A 109 -23.75 3.07 -0.20
N TRP A 110 -22.63 2.86 -0.88
CA TRP A 110 -21.30 2.73 -0.26
C TRP A 110 -20.47 4.02 -0.30
N ASP A 111 -21.04 5.13 -0.78
CA ASP A 111 -20.33 6.41 -0.97
C ASP A 111 -19.04 6.28 -1.80
N MET A 112 -19.09 5.43 -2.84
CA MET A 112 -17.97 5.14 -3.72
C MET A 112 -18.26 5.60 -5.15
N SER A 113 -17.22 5.86 -5.93
CA SER A 113 -17.39 6.01 -7.38
C SER A 113 -17.61 4.63 -8.03
N ARG A 114 -18.36 4.58 -9.14
CA ARG A 114 -18.51 3.37 -9.97
C ARG A 114 -17.18 2.68 -10.29
N SER A 115 -16.15 3.47 -10.63
CA SER A 115 -14.82 2.94 -10.93
C SER A 115 -14.17 2.30 -9.69
N SER A 116 -14.33 2.91 -8.53
CA SER A 116 -13.81 2.35 -7.27
C SER A 116 -14.50 1.04 -6.92
N LEU A 117 -15.82 0.97 -7.07
CA LEU A 117 -16.61 -0.23 -6.82
C LEU A 117 -16.17 -1.40 -7.72
N VAL A 118 -15.97 -1.15 -9.01
CA VAL A 118 -15.48 -2.18 -9.96
C VAL A 118 -14.07 -2.65 -9.62
N VAL A 119 -13.17 -1.74 -9.25
CA VAL A 119 -11.79 -2.10 -8.86
C VAL A 119 -11.78 -2.91 -7.56
N THR A 120 -12.59 -2.54 -6.57
CA THR A 120 -12.74 -3.29 -5.33
C THR A 120 -13.26 -4.71 -5.58
N ALA A 121 -14.29 -4.86 -6.41
CA ALA A 121 -14.82 -6.17 -6.79
C ALA A 121 -13.77 -7.02 -7.53
N LEU A 122 -12.95 -6.39 -8.37
CA LEU A 122 -11.84 -7.06 -9.06
C LEU A 122 -10.81 -7.61 -8.07
N HIS A 123 -10.38 -6.81 -7.09
CA HIS A 123 -9.45 -7.27 -6.06
C HIS A 123 -10.05 -8.37 -5.17
N ASP A 124 -11.32 -8.24 -4.74
CA ASP A 124 -12.00 -9.29 -3.97
C ASP A 124 -12.02 -10.62 -4.73
N MET A 125 -12.36 -10.58 -6.03
CA MET A 125 -12.39 -11.77 -6.86
C MET A 125 -10.99 -12.36 -7.10
N CYS A 126 -9.97 -11.51 -7.26
CA CYS A 126 -8.56 -11.91 -7.36
C CYS A 126 -8.10 -12.67 -6.11
N ASN A 127 -8.40 -12.12 -4.93
CA ASN A 127 -8.07 -12.72 -3.62
C ASN A 127 -8.77 -14.07 -3.43
N ARG A 128 -10.03 -14.18 -3.85
CA ARG A 128 -10.81 -15.43 -3.74
C ARG A 128 -10.33 -16.53 -4.68
N MET A 129 -9.77 -16.16 -5.83
CA MET A 129 -9.26 -17.12 -6.83
C MET A 129 -7.77 -17.44 -6.69
N GLY A 130 -7.04 -16.77 -5.78
CA GLY A 130 -5.61 -17.01 -5.57
C GLY A 130 -4.75 -16.56 -6.75
N CYS A 131 -5.09 -15.42 -7.35
CA CYS A 131 -4.24 -14.77 -8.34
C CYS A 131 -3.14 -13.95 -7.64
N ASP A 132 -2.17 -14.63 -7.05
CA ASP A 132 -0.88 -14.06 -6.59
C ASP A 132 0.28 -14.67 -7.40
#